data_AF-A0A966ZD22-F1
#
_entry.id   AF-A0A966ZD22-F1
#
_cell.length_a   1.000
_cell.length_b   1.000
_cell.length_c   1.000
_cell.angle_alpha   90.00
_cell.angle_beta   90.00
_cell.angle_gamma   90.00
#
_symmetry.space_group_name_H-M   'P 1'
#
loop_
_entity.id
_entity.type
_entity.pdbx_description
1 polymer ?
#
loop_
_entity_poly.entity_id
_entity_poly.type
_entity_poly.pdbx_seq_one_letter_code
_entity_poly.pdbx_strand_id
1 'polypeptide(L)' 'MTSLKKLYLGNGGDTIGQRGHSKDRRPELKQIVVGMVLDQNGNPVCSELWPGNTADVKSLVPIVERLKLWSA' A
#
# COMPACT_ATOMS: atom_id res chain seq x y z
N MET A 1 -5.28 11.52 -6.53
CA MET A 1 -3.90 10.97 -6.75
C MET A 1 -3.78 9.64 -6.03
N THR A 2 -3.24 8.59 -6.67
CA THR A 2 -3.01 7.28 -6.00
C THR A 2 -1.54 7.16 -5.61
N SER A 3 -1.26 6.89 -4.33
CA SER A 3 0.10 6.73 -3.82
C SER A 3 0.26 5.39 -3.12
N LEU A 4 1.40 4.73 -3.36
CA LEU A 4 1.80 3.51 -2.66
C LEU A 4 3.06 3.78 -1.82
N LYS A 5 3.04 3.37 -0.57
CA LYS A 5 4.21 3.46 0.33
C LYS A 5 4.43 2.14 1.05
N LYS A 6 5.68 1.67 1.10
CA LYS A 6 6.06 0.56 1.98
C LYS A 6 6.37 1.12 3.36
N LEU A 7 5.83 0.49 4.40
CA LEU A 7 5.95 0.94 5.78
C LEU A 7 6.29 -0.23 6.70
N TYR A 8 7.08 0.06 7.74
CA TYR A 8 7.24 -0.79 8.90
C TYR A 8 6.25 -0.35 9.99
N LEU A 9 5.48 -1.29 10.54
CA LEU A 9 4.42 -1.03 11.52
C LEU A 9 4.81 -1.38 12.97
N GLY A 10 6.07 -1.69 13.26
CA GLY A 10 6.43 -2.23 14.57
C GLY A 10 5.79 -3.61 14.81
N ASN A 11 5.50 -3.91 16.09
CA ASN A 11 4.83 -5.16 16.50
C ASN A 11 3.41 -5.33 15.90
N GLY A 12 2.80 -4.26 15.38
CA GLY A 12 1.50 -4.31 14.69
C GLY A 12 1.57 -4.92 13.29
N GLY A 13 2.77 -5.12 12.73
CA GLY A 13 2.98 -5.70 11.42
C GLY A 13 3.03 -7.23 11.40
N ASP A 14 2.86 -7.93 12.51
CA ASP A 14 3.15 -9.37 12.57
C ASP A 14 2.16 -10.26 11.82
N THR A 15 0.92 -9.81 11.63
CA THR A 15 -0.16 -10.57 10.96
C THR A 15 -0.14 -10.45 9.43
N ILE A 16 0.28 -9.30 8.90
CA ILE A 16 0.25 -8.97 7.46
C ILE A 16 1.65 -8.71 6.89
N GLY A 17 2.58 -8.26 7.73
CA GLY A 17 3.90 -7.84 7.31
C GLY A 17 4.75 -9.00 6.82
N GLN A 18 5.47 -8.77 5.72
CA GLN A 18 6.37 -9.73 5.12
C GLN A 18 7.70 -9.08 4.78
N ARG A 19 8.78 -9.85 4.87
CA ARG A 19 10.10 -9.42 4.40
C ARG A 19 10.11 -9.40 2.88
N GLY A 20 10.81 -8.44 2.30
CA GLY A 20 10.91 -8.29 0.86
C GLY A 20 11.78 -7.10 0.46
N HIS A 21 11.71 -6.69 -0.80
CA HIS A 21 12.45 -5.53 -1.27
C HIS A 21 11.99 -4.25 -0.53
N SER A 22 12.85 -3.75 0.35
CA SER A 22 12.60 -2.58 1.17
C SER A 22 13.05 -1.30 0.46
N LYS A 23 12.13 -0.35 0.30
CA LYS A 23 12.44 0.99 -0.22
C LYS A 23 13.17 1.86 0.81
N ASP A 24 13.04 1.52 2.09
CA ASP A 24 13.67 2.23 3.22
C ASP A 24 15.04 1.64 3.60
N ARG A 25 15.57 0.71 2.79
CA ARG A 25 16.84 -0.02 3.04
C ARG A 25 16.85 -0.79 4.37
N ARG A 26 15.70 -1.35 4.75
CA ARG A 26 15.48 -2.16 5.97
C ARG A 26 14.94 -3.56 5.64
N PRO A 27 15.70 -4.41 4.93
CA PRO A 27 15.22 -5.74 4.49
C PRO A 27 14.99 -6.73 5.65
N GLU A 28 15.57 -6.47 6.82
CA GLU A 28 15.44 -7.29 8.03
C GLU A 28 14.05 -7.20 8.67
N LEU A 29 13.34 -6.09 8.43
CA LEU A 29 12.04 -5.79 9.01
C LEU A 29 10.90 -6.35 8.15
N LYS A 30 9.86 -6.88 8.79
CA LYS A 30 8.59 -7.17 8.13
C LYS A 30 7.95 -5.84 7.72
N GLN A 31 7.66 -5.68 6.44
CA GLN A 31 7.03 -4.46 5.92
C GLN A 31 5.62 -4.77 5.42
N ILE A 32 4.82 -3.72 5.25
CA ILE A 32 3.56 -3.73 4.54
C ILE A 32 3.61 -2.74 3.39
N VAL A 33 2.80 -2.94 2.35
CA VAL A 33 2.49 -1.93 1.35
C VAL A 33 1.18 -1.27 1.74
N VAL A 34 1.17 0.05 1.87
CA VAL A 34 -0.04 0.87 2.02
C VAL A 34 -0.31 1.55 0.69
N GLY A 35 -1.48 1.29 0.13
CA GLY A 35 -2.02 2.06 -0.98
C GLY A 35 -3.10 3.01 -0.50
N MET A 36 -3.05 4.23 -0.98
CA MET A 36 -3.99 5.27 -0.58
C MET A 36 -4.41 6.09 -1.79
N VAL A 37 -5.71 6.29 -1.91
CA VAL A 37 -6.32 7.19 -2.89
C VAL A 37 -6.61 8.51 -2.18
N LEU A 38 -6.07 9.58 -2.72
CA LEU A 38 -6.29 10.94 -2.24
C LEU A 38 -7.22 11.71 -3.20
N ASP A 39 -8.11 12.53 -2.64
CA ASP A 39 -8.84 13.54 -3.39
C ASP A 39 -7.89 14.65 -3.90
N GLN A 40 -8.44 15.68 -4.54
CA GLN A 40 -7.65 16.80 -5.06
C GLN A 40 -7.05 17.68 -3.97
N ASN A 41 -7.63 17.66 -2.77
CA ASN A 41 -7.16 18.40 -1.60
C ASN A 41 -6.12 17.61 -0.77
N GLY A 42 -5.82 16.38 -1.17
CA GLY A 42 -4.90 15.49 -0.46
C GLY A 42 -5.56 14.69 0.67
N ASN A 43 -6.89 14.69 0.79
CA ASN A 43 -7.59 13.92 1.82
C ASN A 43 -7.71 12.45 1.40
N PRO A 44 -7.52 11.49 2.32
CA PRO A 44 -7.68 10.07 2.02
C PRO A 44 -9.15 9.71 1.77
N VAL A 45 -9.42 9.13 0.60
CA VAL A 45 -10.72 8.61 0.19
C VAL A 45 -10.81 7.10 0.40
N CYS A 46 -9.71 6.39 0.19
CA CYS A 46 -9.63 4.92 0.34
C CYS A 46 -8.20 4.52 0.72
N SER A 47 -8.06 3.53 1.60
CA SER A 47 -6.78 2.91 1.96
C SER A 47 -6.88 1.39 1.92
N GLU A 48 -5.80 0.75 1.47
CA GLU A 48 -5.68 -0.71 1.40
C GLU A 48 -4.27 -1.14 1.83
N LEU A 49 -4.18 -2.35 2.37
CA LEU A 49 -2.95 -2.91 2.94
C LEU A 49 -2.60 -4.23 2.25
N TRP A 50 -1.33 -4.42 1.92
CA TRP A 50 -0.80 -5.68 1.41
C TRP A 50 0.50 -6.09 2.12
N PRO A 51 0.89 -7.37 2.04
CA PRO A 51 2.20 -7.82 2.49
C PRO A 51 3.37 -7.06 1.82
N GLY A 52 4.46 -6.80 2.55
CA GLY A 52 5.60 -6.02 2.08
C GLY A 52 6.40 -6.59 0.90
N ASN A 53 6.25 -7.89 0.62
CA ASN A 53 6.78 -8.55 -0.58
C ASN A 53 5.87 -8.43 -1.81
N THR A 54 4.70 -7.79 -1.68
CA THR A 54 3.82 -7.49 -2.82
C THR A 54 4.48 -6.46 -3.72
N ALA A 55 4.54 -6.76 -5.02
CA ALA A 55 5.04 -5.83 -6.02
C ALA A 55 4.01 -4.73 -6.29
N ASP A 56 4.46 -3.47 -6.38
CA ASP A 56 3.61 -2.28 -6.53
C ASP A 56 2.60 -2.38 -7.69
N VAL A 57 2.98 -3.01 -8.81
CA VAL A 57 2.10 -3.23 -9.98
C VAL A 57 0.88 -4.09 -9.61
N LYS A 58 1.04 -5.09 -8.73
CA LYS A 58 -0.06 -5.94 -8.27
C LYS A 58 -1.02 -5.20 -7.32
N SER A 59 -0.56 -4.11 -6.70
CA SER A 59 -1.37 -3.30 -5.78
C SER A 59 -2.10 -2.15 -6.49
N LEU A 60 -1.56 -1.61 -7.58
CA LEU A 60 -2.14 -0.45 -8.28
C LEU A 60 -3.36 -0.79 -9.14
N VAL A 61 -3.33 -1.93 -9.85
CA VAL A 61 -4.40 -2.31 -10.81
C VAL A 61 -5.77 -2.41 -10.12
N PRO A 62 -5.94 -3.13 -8.99
CA PRO A 62 -7.24 -3.25 -8.32
C PRO A 62 -7.80 -1.91 -7.83
N ILE A 63 -6.92 -1.01 -7.36
CA ILE A 63 -7.34 0.32 -6.87
C ILE A 63 -7.92 1.15 -8.03
N VAL A 64 -7.25 1.16 -9.17
CA VAL A 64 -7.70 1.91 -10.35
C VAL A 64 -9.02 1.36 -10.88
N GLU A 65 -9.17 0.04 -10.93
CA GLU A 65 -10.42 -0.62 -11.35
C GLU A 65 -11.59 -0.26 -10.44
N ARG A 66 -11.39 -0.29 -9.12
CA ARG A 66 -12.43 0.08 -8.15
C ARG A 66 -12.85 1.55 -8.26
N LEU A 67 -11.90 2.47 -8.49
CA LEU A 67 -12.22 3.89 -8.65
C LEU A 67 -13.02 4.16 -9.94
N LYS A 68 -12.76 3.41 -11.02
CA LYS A 68 -13.55 3.52 -12.26
C LYS A 68 -15.02 3.15 -12.04
N LEU A 69 -15.30 2.17 -11.19
CA LEU A 69 -16.67 1.75 -10.86
C LEU A 69 -17.48 2.81 -10.09
N TRP A 70 -16.83 3.74 -9.39
CA TRP A 70 -17.52 4.84 -8.69
C TRP A 70 -17.87 6.02 -9.61
N SER A 71 -17.38 6.01 -10.85
CA SER A 71 -17.60 7.08 -11.83
C SER A 71 -18.66 6.72 -12.88
N ALA A 72 -19.35 5.60 -12.71
CA ALA A 72 -20.45 5.11 -13.56
C ALA A 72 -21.76 5.22 -12.80
#